data_AF-A0A6G1QAI7-F1
#
_entry.id   AF-A0A6G1QAI7-F1
#
_cell.length_a   1.000
_cell.length_b   1.000
_cell.length_c   1.000
_cell.angle_alpha   90.00
_cell.angle_beta   90.00
_cell.angle_gamma   90.00
#
_symmetry.space_group_name_H-M   'P 1'
#
loop_
_entity.id
_entity.type
_entity.pdbx_description
1 polymer ?
#
loop_
_entity_poly.entity_id
_entity_poly.type
_entity_poly.pdbx_seq_one_letter_code
_entity_poly.pdbx_strand_id
1 'polypeptide(L)'
;MANANVCTKCQLQAFLFSDRSAPKAVTGDPEGMDRFTLLITEAVCLGTSIAISGICYYLYRKSWKTVDKLDDAPHLTIDRQLKDILKVTPGACLQYAVIEGTVQPVGEPLISSYQKEIAGVLQKFMLSEHRLVWNSLSNTWKDSERVVHQRVNAVPFMLVGSDDTSVKVLCPLHASGEHMEIIHEKFHQVNYGLSDIVGQYLSGEKLKGQLETEEMLKAWYRR
;
A
#
# COMPACT_ATOMS: atom_id res chain seq x y z
N MET A 1 22.85 -11.54 -9.44
CA MET A 1 22.34 -10.51 -8.53
C MET A 1 21.59 -9.47 -9.35
N ALA A 2 20.26 -9.54 -9.35
CA ALA A 2 19.41 -8.52 -9.96
C ALA A 2 18.22 -8.33 -9.04
N ASN A 3 18.28 -7.26 -8.25
CA ASN A 3 17.19 -6.79 -7.40
C ASN A 3 16.08 -6.23 -8.30
N ALA A 4 14.89 -6.81 -8.25
CA ALA A 4 13.70 -6.23 -8.83
C ALA A 4 12.74 -5.86 -7.69
N ASN A 5 12.95 -4.67 -7.12
CA ASN A 5 11.92 -3.96 -6.39
C ASN A 5 10.89 -3.47 -7.41
N VAL A 6 9.68 -4.04 -7.41
CA VAL A 6 8.53 -3.45 -8.08
C VAL A 6 7.44 -3.23 -7.05
N CYS A 7 7.59 -2.15 -6.31
CA CYS A 7 6.51 -1.48 -5.64
C CYS A 7 6.41 -0.09 -6.27
N THR A 8 5.66 0.01 -7.36
CA THR A 8 5.23 1.30 -7.91
C THR A 8 3.74 1.42 -7.69
N LYS A 9 3.43 2.13 -6.60
CA LYS A 9 2.16 2.76 -6.29
C LYS A 9 1.64 3.44 -7.57
N CYS A 10 0.66 2.84 -8.24
CA CYS A 10 -0.05 3.48 -9.35
C CYS A 10 -0.94 4.59 -8.79
N GLN A 11 -0.37 5.76 -8.53
CA GLN A 11 -1.14 7.00 -8.54
C GLN A 11 -1.32 7.41 -9.99
N LEU A 12 -2.40 6.93 -10.61
CA LEU A 12 -2.96 7.61 -11.79
C LEU A 12 -3.63 8.89 -11.28
N GLN A 13 -2.86 9.98 -11.20
CA GLN A 13 -3.43 11.31 -11.16
C GLN A 13 -3.65 11.73 -12.60
N ALA A 14 -4.85 11.44 -13.12
CA ALA A 14 -5.31 11.98 -14.38
C ALA A 14 -5.53 13.50 -14.20
N PHE A 15 -4.46 14.29 -14.39
CA PHE A 15 -4.59 15.72 -14.59
C PHE A 15 -5.03 15.96 -16.03
N LEU A 16 -6.35 16.05 -16.23
CA LEU A 16 -6.89 16.75 -17.38
C LEU A 16 -6.80 18.25 -17.09
N PHE A 17 -5.66 18.87 -17.43
CA PHE A 17 -5.61 20.32 -17.60
C PHE A 17 -6.17 20.63 -18.98
N SER A 18 -7.47 20.95 -19.04
CA SER A 18 -8.02 21.75 -20.13
C SER A 18 -7.91 23.20 -19.69
N ASP A 19 -6.81 23.84 -20.07
CA ASP A 19 -6.60 25.26 -19.84
C ASP A 19 -7.56 26.02 -20.78
N ARG A 20 -8.72 26.44 -20.26
CA ARG A 20 -9.60 27.39 -20.97
C ARG A 20 -9.02 28.79 -20.80
N SER A 21 -8.00 29.12 -21.59
CA SER A 21 -7.69 30.50 -21.91
C SER A 21 -8.69 31.00 -22.95
N ALA A 22 -9.66 31.81 -22.54
CA ALA A 22 -10.61 32.46 -23.43
C ALA A 22 -9.90 33.56 -24.27
N PRO A 23 -9.94 33.52 -25.61
CA PRO A 23 -9.55 34.68 -26.41
C PRO A 23 -10.74 35.65 -26.54
N LYS A 24 -10.44 36.94 -26.30
CA LYS A 24 -11.35 38.06 -26.52
C LYS A 24 -11.73 38.15 -28.00
N ALA A 25 -12.99 38.53 -28.23
CA ALA A 25 -13.56 38.81 -29.52
C ALA A 25 -12.74 39.86 -30.30
N VAL A 26 -12.28 39.48 -31.49
CA VAL A 26 -11.88 40.41 -32.56
C VAL A 26 -12.69 40.01 -33.79
N THR A 27 -13.49 40.96 -34.24
CA THR A 27 -14.33 40.91 -35.44
C THR A 27 -13.43 40.92 -36.68
N GLY A 28 -13.54 39.90 -37.52
CA GLY A 28 -12.87 39.81 -38.82
C GLY A 28 -12.94 38.39 -39.34
N ASP A 29 -13.62 38.21 -40.47
CA ASP A 29 -13.92 36.93 -41.13
C ASP A 29 -12.66 36.13 -41.55
N PRO A 30 -12.58 34.83 -41.21
CA PRO A 30 -12.15 33.84 -42.19
C PRO A 30 -12.88 32.48 -42.00
N GLU A 31 -14.05 32.28 -42.61
CA GLU A 31 -14.85 31.03 -42.44
C GLU A 31 -14.20 29.71 -42.93
N GLY A 32 -13.01 29.74 -43.53
CA GLY A 32 -12.35 28.56 -44.09
C GLY A 32 -11.33 27.88 -43.18
N MET A 33 -10.43 28.64 -42.53
CA MET A 33 -9.18 28.09 -41.96
C MET A 33 -9.31 27.57 -40.52
N ASP A 34 -10.25 28.12 -39.74
CA ASP A 34 -10.44 27.73 -38.34
C ASP A 34 -11.15 26.39 -38.19
N ARG A 35 -12.04 26.05 -39.14
CA ARG A 35 -12.76 24.77 -39.15
C ARG A 35 -11.82 23.58 -39.40
N PHE A 36 -10.84 23.71 -40.29
CA PHE A 36 -9.83 22.67 -40.53
C PHE A 36 -8.86 22.53 -39.35
N THR A 37 -8.47 23.64 -38.73
CA THR A 37 -7.57 23.64 -37.57
C THR A 37 -8.23 22.98 -36.35
N LEU A 38 -9.51 23.25 -36.12
CA LEU A 38 -10.31 22.56 -35.10
C LEU A 38 -10.45 21.05 -35.39
N LEU A 39 -10.72 20.66 -36.63
CA LEU A 39 -10.84 19.25 -37.05
C LEU A 39 -9.55 18.46 -36.85
N ILE A 40 -8.39 19.05 -37.16
CA ILE A 40 -7.08 18.41 -36.94
C ILE A 40 -6.80 18.27 -35.44
N THR A 41 -7.12 19.30 -34.66
CA THR A 41 -6.92 19.28 -33.20
C THR A 41 -7.82 18.23 -32.53
N GLU A 42 -9.09 18.14 -32.94
CA GLU A 42 -10.02 17.10 -32.49
C GLU A 42 -9.57 15.71 -32.92
N ALA A 43 -9.15 15.52 -34.17
CA ALA A 43 -8.65 14.23 -34.66
C ALA A 43 -7.38 13.77 -33.92
N VAL A 44 -6.46 14.68 -33.63
CA VAL A 44 -5.25 14.40 -32.83
C VAL A 44 -5.61 14.09 -31.37
N CYS A 45 -6.56 14.82 -30.78
CA CYS A 45 -7.05 14.56 -29.43
C CYS A 45 -7.73 13.19 -29.33
N LEU A 46 -8.58 12.85 -30.29
CA LEU A 46 -9.22 11.54 -30.38
C LEU A 46 -8.19 10.44 -30.60
N GLY A 47 -7.23 10.62 -31.52
CA GLY A 47 -6.16 9.67 -31.76
C GLY A 47 -5.28 9.42 -30.54
N THR A 48 -4.90 10.47 -29.81
CA THR A 48 -4.11 10.32 -28.58
C THR A 48 -4.91 9.65 -27.47
N SER A 49 -6.18 9.98 -27.29
CA SER A 49 -7.04 9.32 -26.29
C SER A 49 -7.22 7.82 -26.57
N ILE A 50 -7.38 7.42 -27.83
CA ILE A 50 -7.47 6.00 -28.24
C ILE A 50 -6.12 5.29 -28.03
N ALA A 51 -5.01 5.91 -28.41
CA ALA A 51 -3.68 5.33 -28.22
C ALA A 51 -3.35 5.13 -26.74
N ILE A 52 -3.58 6.15 -25.91
CA ILE A 52 -3.38 6.07 -24.45
C ILE A 52 -4.32 5.00 -23.86
N SER A 53 -5.59 4.99 -24.23
CA SER A 53 -6.56 3.98 -23.78
C SER A 53 -6.13 2.56 -24.19
N GLY A 54 -5.65 2.37 -25.42
CA GLY A 54 -5.13 1.10 -25.92
C GLY A 54 -3.90 0.62 -25.15
N ILE A 55 -2.96 1.52 -24.84
CA ILE A 55 -1.77 1.21 -24.01
C ILE A 55 -2.21 0.85 -22.59
N CYS A 56 -3.09 1.64 -21.97
CA CYS A 56 -3.63 1.36 -20.64
C CYS A 56 -4.35 0.01 -20.60
N TYR A 57 -5.17 -0.31 -21.60
CA TYR A 57 -5.87 -1.57 -21.71
C TYR A 57 -4.90 -2.75 -21.89
N TYR A 58 -3.85 -2.59 -22.69
CA TYR A 58 -2.81 -3.59 -22.86
C TYR A 58 -2.07 -3.88 -21.55
N LEU A 59 -1.65 -2.83 -20.83
CA LEU A 59 -0.99 -2.97 -19.53
C LEU A 59 -1.91 -3.62 -18.50
N TYR A 60 -3.18 -3.20 -18.45
CA TYR A 60 -4.20 -3.79 -17.59
C TYR A 60 -4.38 -5.29 -17.88
N ARG A 61 -4.55 -5.67 -19.15
CA ARG A 61 -4.74 -7.06 -19.56
C ARG A 61 -3.52 -7.93 -19.27
N LYS A 62 -2.31 -7.37 -19.34
CA LYS A 62 -1.08 -8.06 -18.95
C LYS A 62 -1.04 -8.33 -17.43
N SER A 63 -1.39 -7.34 -16.62
CA SER A 63 -1.45 -7.47 -15.15
C SER A 63 -2.55 -8.43 -14.70
N TRP A 64 -3.68 -8.47 -15.41
CA TRP A 64 -4.81 -9.34 -15.09
C TRP A 64 -4.45 -10.83 -15.10
N LYS A 65 -3.59 -11.28 -16.02
CA LYS A 65 -3.14 -12.68 -16.08
C LYS A 65 -2.34 -13.13 -14.86
N THR A 66 -1.70 -12.19 -14.16
CA THR A 66 -0.99 -12.50 -12.90
C THR A 66 -1.97 -12.61 -11.74
N VAL A 67 -3.01 -11.77 -11.74
CA VAL A 67 -4.08 -11.80 -10.73
C VAL A 67 -4.91 -13.08 -10.85
N ASP A 68 -5.25 -13.47 -12.08
CA ASP A 68 -6.01 -14.71 -12.39
C ASP A 68 -5.33 -15.96 -11.80
N LYS A 69 -3.99 -16.03 -11.91
CA LYS A 69 -3.19 -17.13 -11.32
C LYS A 69 -3.10 -17.09 -9.80
N LEU A 70 -3.32 -15.93 -9.17
CA LEU A 70 -3.37 -15.79 -7.72
C LEU A 70 -4.75 -16.15 -7.18
N ASP A 71 -5.81 -15.87 -7.94
CA ASP A 71 -7.21 -16.19 -7.56
C ASP A 71 -7.45 -17.71 -7.62
N ASP A 72 -6.88 -18.40 -8.62
CA ASP A 72 -6.93 -19.86 -8.75
C ASP A 72 -5.90 -20.61 -7.87
N ALA A 73 -5.24 -19.94 -6.93
CA ALA A 73 -4.21 -20.58 -6.12
C ALA A 73 -4.81 -21.72 -5.27
N PRO A 74 -4.17 -22.90 -5.24
CA PRO A 74 -4.66 -24.01 -4.46
C PRO A 74 -4.61 -23.65 -2.97
N HIS A 75 -5.77 -23.76 -2.32
CA HIS A 75 -5.90 -23.62 -0.88
C HIS A 75 -5.52 -24.95 -0.25
N LEU A 76 -4.38 -24.97 0.44
CA LEU A 76 -3.83 -26.15 1.08
C LEU A 76 -4.02 -26.04 2.58
N THR A 77 -4.79 -26.97 3.13
CA THR A 77 -4.88 -27.19 4.57
C THR A 77 -3.56 -27.76 5.10
N ILE A 78 -3.12 -27.32 6.28
CA ILE A 78 -1.94 -27.89 6.93
C ILE A 78 -2.32 -29.26 7.52
N ASP A 79 -2.23 -30.29 6.69
CA ASP A 79 -2.57 -31.67 7.04
C ASP A 79 -1.51 -32.66 6.54
N ARG A 80 -1.80 -33.95 6.68
CA ARG A 80 -0.91 -35.01 6.17
C ARG A 80 -0.84 -35.02 4.63
N GLN A 81 -1.87 -34.55 3.93
CA GLN A 81 -1.92 -34.50 2.47
C GLN A 81 -0.90 -33.49 1.91
N LEU A 82 -0.65 -32.38 2.62
CA LEU A 82 0.41 -31.43 2.25
C LEU A 82 1.78 -32.10 2.12
N LYS A 83 2.13 -33.00 3.06
CA LYS A 83 3.40 -33.75 3.01
C LYS A 83 3.47 -34.66 1.80
N ASP A 84 2.35 -35.27 1.41
CA ASP A 84 2.30 -36.17 0.26
C ASP A 84 2.36 -35.40 -1.07
N ILE A 85 1.70 -34.24 -1.15
CA ILE A 85 1.80 -33.33 -2.30
C ILE A 85 3.25 -32.86 -2.50
N LEU A 86 3.95 -32.50 -1.42
CA LEU A 86 5.36 -32.10 -1.49
C LEU A 86 6.29 -33.24 -1.93
N LYS A 87 6.01 -34.50 -1.55
CA LYS A 87 6.80 -35.66 -2.01
C LYS A 87 6.65 -35.92 -3.51
N VAL A 88 5.44 -35.73 -4.04
CA VAL A 88 5.12 -35.96 -5.45
C VAL A 88 5.60 -34.80 -6.33
N THR A 89 5.75 -33.59 -5.76
CA THR A 89 6.17 -32.40 -6.48
C THR A 89 7.70 -32.43 -6.75
N PRO A 90 8.15 -32.27 -8.00
CA PRO A 90 9.57 -32.22 -8.32
C PRO A 90 10.25 -31.05 -7.59
N GLY A 91 11.28 -31.34 -6.80
CA GLY A 91 11.99 -30.35 -5.99
C GLY A 91 11.33 -30.02 -4.64
N ALA A 92 10.25 -30.71 -4.25
CA ALA A 92 9.58 -30.57 -2.95
C ALA A 92 9.22 -29.12 -2.58
N CYS A 93 8.91 -28.29 -3.59
CA CYS A 93 8.62 -26.88 -3.43
C CYS A 93 7.45 -26.49 -4.33
N LEU A 94 6.48 -25.77 -3.76
CA LEU A 94 5.34 -25.19 -4.48
C LEU A 94 5.62 -23.69 -4.69
N GLN A 95 5.39 -23.19 -5.91
CA GLN A 95 5.63 -21.78 -6.25
C GLN A 95 4.57 -20.84 -5.68
N TYR A 96 3.30 -21.27 -5.70
CA TYR A 96 2.16 -20.52 -5.19
C TYR A 96 1.20 -21.49 -4.50
N ALA A 97 0.88 -21.20 -3.23
CA ALA A 97 -0.10 -21.93 -2.46
C ALA A 97 -0.62 -21.02 -1.34
N VAL A 98 -1.91 -21.16 -1.02
CA VAL A 98 -2.48 -20.53 0.18
C VAL A 98 -2.41 -21.56 1.29
N ILE A 99 -1.79 -21.18 2.42
CA ILE A 99 -1.65 -22.06 3.59
C ILE A 99 -2.33 -21.37 4.76
N GLU A 100 -3.34 -22.03 5.31
CA GLU A 100 -4.07 -21.55 6.48
C GLU A 100 -3.70 -22.36 7.71
N GLY A 101 -3.43 -21.67 8.81
CA GLY A 101 -3.05 -22.31 10.05
C GLY A 101 -3.02 -21.36 11.22
N THR A 102 -2.98 -21.95 12.40
CA THR A 102 -2.92 -21.25 13.67
C THR A 102 -1.48 -20.83 13.97
N VAL A 103 -1.26 -19.57 14.31
CA VAL A 103 0.08 -19.02 14.56
C VAL A 103 0.57 -19.42 15.95
N GLN A 104 1.70 -20.14 16.01
CA GLN A 104 2.33 -20.56 17.26
C GLN A 104 3.81 -20.14 17.32
N PRO A 105 4.27 -19.45 18.39
CA PRO A 105 5.65 -19.05 18.56
C PRO A 105 6.57 -20.27 18.77
N VAL A 106 7.79 -20.20 18.23
CA VAL A 106 8.88 -21.12 18.54
C VAL A 106 9.75 -20.48 19.62
N GLY A 107 9.34 -20.67 20.88
CA GLY A 107 10.01 -20.10 22.05
C GLY A 107 9.16 -19.04 22.74
N GLU A 108 9.82 -18.02 23.29
CA GLU A 108 9.14 -16.93 23.99
C GLU A 108 8.40 -16.01 23.01
N PRO A 109 7.08 -15.77 23.21
CA PRO A 109 6.35 -14.82 22.40
C PRO A 109 6.77 -13.38 22.70
N LEU A 110 6.56 -12.49 21.73
CA LEU A 110 6.63 -11.05 21.96
C LEU A 110 5.45 -10.63 22.82
N ILE A 111 5.68 -9.79 23.82
CA ILE A 111 4.64 -9.16 24.63
C ILE A 111 4.53 -7.70 24.20
N SER A 112 3.30 -7.20 24.11
CA SER A 112 3.09 -5.80 23.74
C SER A 112 3.70 -4.84 24.77
N SER A 113 4.21 -3.72 24.26
CA SER A 113 4.78 -2.68 25.11
C SER A 113 3.69 -1.95 25.90
N TYR A 114 2.52 -1.75 25.27
CA TYR A 114 1.41 -1.00 25.82
C TYR A 114 0.34 -1.89 26.50
N GLN A 115 0.13 -3.12 26.02
CA GLN A 115 -0.84 -4.08 26.57
C GLN A 115 -0.18 -5.40 26.98
N LYS A 116 0.04 -5.60 28.28
CA LYS A 116 0.77 -6.79 28.78
C LYS A 116 0.04 -8.12 28.60
N GLU A 117 -1.25 -8.08 28.30
CA GLU A 117 -2.09 -9.26 28.08
C GLU A 117 -1.98 -9.81 26.65
N ILE A 118 -1.45 -9.01 25.71
CA ILE A 118 -1.36 -9.39 24.30
C ILE A 118 0.03 -9.96 24.01
N ALA A 119 0.03 -11.19 23.51
CA ALA A 119 1.20 -11.90 23.04
C ALA A 119 1.13 -12.15 21.52
N GLY A 120 2.28 -12.07 20.86
CA GLY A 120 2.36 -12.18 19.40
C GLY A 120 3.72 -12.66 18.91
N VAL A 121 3.81 -12.88 17.60
CA VAL A 121 5.03 -13.38 16.94
C VAL A 121 5.72 -12.31 16.10
N LEU A 122 4.97 -11.27 15.72
CA LEU A 122 5.43 -10.16 14.91
C LEU A 122 4.83 -8.89 15.49
N GLN A 123 5.65 -7.86 15.65
CA GLN A 123 5.26 -6.61 16.29
C GLN A 123 5.86 -5.45 15.51
N LYS A 124 5.05 -4.45 15.20
CA LYS A 124 5.45 -3.26 14.45
C LYS A 124 5.01 -2.02 15.21
N PHE A 125 5.99 -1.20 15.59
CA PHE A 125 5.77 0.12 16.15
C PHE A 125 5.99 1.17 15.08
N MET A 126 5.07 2.12 15.00
CA MET A 126 5.16 3.28 14.12
C MET A 126 4.88 4.55 14.92
N LEU A 127 5.73 5.55 14.70
CA LEU A 127 5.50 6.92 15.10
C LEU A 127 5.35 7.74 13.82
N SER A 128 4.15 8.24 13.57
CA SER A 128 3.82 9.04 12.41
C SER A 128 3.50 10.48 12.81
N GLU A 129 4.03 11.45 12.08
CA GLU A 129 3.66 12.86 12.21
C GLU A 129 2.58 13.21 11.20
N HIS A 130 1.46 13.74 11.70
CA HIS A 130 0.43 14.35 10.87
C HIS A 130 0.73 15.83 10.72
N ARG A 131 0.84 16.31 9.48
CA ARG A 131 1.12 17.70 9.12
C ARG A 131 0.23 18.18 7.99
N LEU A 132 0.03 19.48 7.92
CA LEU A 132 -0.55 20.20 6.79
C LEU A 132 0.59 20.80 5.99
N VAL A 133 0.61 20.52 4.69
CA VAL A 133 1.59 21.10 3.77
C VAL A 133 0.85 22.04 2.82
N TRP A 134 1.38 23.25 2.66
CA TRP A 134 0.85 24.23 1.72
C TRP A 134 1.15 23.78 0.29
N ASN A 135 0.09 23.60 -0.51
CA ASN A 135 0.22 23.35 -1.93
C ASN A 135 0.11 24.68 -2.68
N SER A 136 1.24 25.19 -3.19
CA SER A 136 1.29 26.46 -3.93
C SER A 136 0.53 26.43 -5.26
N LEU A 137 0.41 25.27 -5.90
CA LEU A 137 -0.30 25.13 -7.18
C LEU A 137 -1.83 25.21 -6.98
N SER A 138 -2.35 24.58 -5.92
CA SER A 138 -3.78 24.60 -5.61
C SER A 138 -4.19 25.66 -4.58
N ASN A 139 -3.24 26.43 -4.04
CA ASN A 139 -3.44 27.40 -2.95
C ASN A 139 -4.25 26.82 -1.78
N THR A 140 -3.96 25.58 -1.39
CA THR A 140 -4.68 24.89 -0.31
C THR A 140 -3.73 24.12 0.59
N TRP A 141 -4.11 24.02 1.87
CA TRP A 141 -3.44 23.12 2.82
C TRP A 141 -3.89 21.69 2.58
N LYS A 142 -2.92 20.77 2.46
CA LYS A 142 -3.17 19.34 2.29
C LYS A 142 -2.64 18.56 3.47
N ASP A 143 -3.42 17.59 3.92
CA ASP A 143 -2.97 16.62 4.91
C ASP A 143 -1.85 15.74 4.34
N SER A 144 -0.79 15.61 5.11
CA SER A 144 0.36 14.78 4.84
C SER A 144 0.73 14.06 6.13
N GLU A 145 0.94 12.76 6.02
CA GLU A 145 1.50 11.96 7.09
C GLU A 145 2.95 11.62 6.76
N ARG A 146 3.82 11.63 7.77
CA ARG A 146 5.22 11.23 7.65
C ARG A 146 5.58 10.27 8.76
N VAL A 147 6.03 9.07 8.41
CA VAL A 147 6.61 8.13 9.39
C VAL A 147 7.94 8.69 9.87
N VAL A 148 8.04 8.97 11.17
CA VAL A 148 9.24 9.47 11.85
C VAL A 148 10.11 8.32 12.33
N HIS A 149 9.47 7.32 12.93
CA HIS A 149 10.15 6.16 13.46
C HIS A 149 9.35 4.90 13.19
N GLN A 150 10.06 3.84 12.82
CA GLN A 150 9.49 2.51 12.64
C GLN A 150 10.42 1.48 13.24
N ARG A 151 9.85 0.58 14.03
CA ARG A 151 10.56 -0.57 14.61
C ARG A 151 9.74 -1.82 14.38
N VAL A 152 10.37 -2.88 13.87
CA VAL A 152 9.71 -4.18 13.67
C VAL A 152 10.50 -5.25 14.42
N ASN A 153 9.83 -5.97 15.30
CA ASN A 153 10.38 -7.11 16.03
C ASN A 153 9.67 -8.38 15.53
N ALA A 154 10.43 -9.46 15.35
CA ALA A 154 9.93 -10.75 14.90
C ALA A 154 10.56 -11.86 15.74
N VAL A 155 9.76 -12.84 16.14
CA VAL A 155 10.25 -14.12 16.67
C VAL A 155 9.91 -15.24 15.69
N PRO A 156 10.70 -16.32 15.63
CA PRO A 156 10.36 -17.45 14.78
C PRO A 156 9.03 -18.07 15.21
N PHE A 157 8.18 -18.43 14.24
CA PHE A 157 6.89 -19.05 14.50
C PHE A 157 6.54 -20.10 13.43
N MET A 158 5.56 -20.92 13.76
CA MET A 158 5.02 -21.94 12.87
C MET A 158 3.51 -21.75 12.72
N LEU A 159 2.99 -22.14 11.56
CA LEU A 159 1.58 -22.32 11.35
C LEU A 159 1.23 -23.77 11.67
N VAL A 160 0.27 -23.98 12.56
CA VAL A 160 -0.18 -25.31 12.98
C VAL A 160 -1.58 -25.56 12.46
N GLY A 161 -1.75 -26.68 11.76
CA GLY A 161 -3.05 -27.14 11.28
C GLY A 161 -3.81 -27.94 12.32
N SER A 162 -5.03 -28.34 11.98
CA SER A 162 -5.90 -29.15 12.85
C SER A 162 -5.28 -30.50 13.25
N ASP A 163 -4.43 -31.06 12.39
CA ASP A 163 -3.80 -32.38 12.56
C ASP A 163 -2.43 -32.34 13.26
N ASP A 164 -2.14 -31.24 13.99
CA ASP A 164 -0.84 -30.99 14.66
C ASP A 164 0.38 -30.98 13.71
N THR A 165 0.10 -30.93 12.40
CA THR A 165 1.13 -30.71 11.39
C THR A 165 1.51 -29.23 11.41
N SER A 166 2.80 -28.94 11.35
CA SER A 166 3.33 -27.58 11.45
C SER A 166 4.18 -27.21 10.24
N VAL A 167 4.05 -25.95 9.82
CA VAL A 167 4.83 -25.33 8.76
C VAL A 167 5.58 -24.15 9.36
N LYS A 168 6.92 -24.18 9.28
CA LYS A 168 7.75 -23.10 9.79
C LYS A 168 7.80 -21.94 8.80
N VAL A 169 7.53 -20.73 9.28
CA VAL A 169 7.67 -19.51 8.47
C VAL A 169 9.10 -19.01 8.57
N LEU A 170 9.78 -18.89 7.43
CA LEU A 170 11.20 -18.47 7.39
C LEU A 170 11.38 -16.96 7.35
N CYS A 171 10.55 -16.26 6.55
CA CYS A 171 10.75 -14.84 6.24
C CYS A 171 9.46 -14.04 6.40
N PRO A 172 8.95 -13.85 7.64
CA PRO A 172 7.67 -13.20 7.88
C PRO A 172 7.65 -11.71 7.46
N LEU A 173 8.80 -11.03 7.52
CA LEU A 173 8.93 -9.60 7.19
C LEU A 173 8.77 -9.29 5.68
N HIS A 174 8.88 -10.30 4.83
CA HIS A 174 8.68 -10.15 3.38
C HIS A 174 7.22 -10.35 2.96
N ALA A 175 6.34 -10.73 3.90
CA ALA A 175 4.92 -10.88 3.62
C ALA A 175 4.30 -9.52 3.27
N SER A 176 3.57 -9.48 2.17
CA SER A 176 2.75 -8.32 1.77
C SER A 176 1.30 -8.54 2.18
N GLY A 177 0.61 -7.46 2.55
CA GLY A 177 -0.80 -7.49 2.90
C GLY A 177 -1.08 -7.14 4.36
N GLU A 178 -2.35 -7.15 4.73
CA GLU A 178 -2.83 -6.82 6.07
C GLU A 178 -2.87 -8.09 6.92
N HIS A 179 -1.78 -8.34 7.64
CA HIS A 179 -1.56 -9.56 8.44
C HIS A 179 -1.30 -9.25 9.91
N MET A 180 -1.39 -7.97 10.30
CA MET A 180 -1.22 -7.53 11.68
C MET A 180 -2.46 -6.75 12.11
N GLU A 181 -2.79 -6.83 13.39
CA GLU A 181 -3.87 -6.07 13.99
C GLU A 181 -3.30 -4.87 14.76
N ILE A 182 -3.95 -3.72 14.68
CA ILE A 182 -3.62 -2.57 15.53
C ILE A 182 -4.08 -2.88 16.96
N ILE A 183 -3.12 -3.00 17.88
CA ILE A 183 -3.38 -3.27 19.29
C ILE A 183 -3.25 -2.03 20.16
N HIS A 184 -2.55 -1.01 19.71
CA HIS A 184 -2.50 0.26 20.40
C HIS A 184 -2.45 1.40 19.39
N GLU A 185 -3.24 2.42 19.63
CA GLU A 185 -3.24 3.64 18.84
C GLU A 185 -3.43 4.83 19.76
N LYS A 186 -2.54 5.82 19.69
CA LYS A 186 -2.62 7.02 20.50
C LYS A 186 -2.13 8.23 19.73
N PHE A 187 -3.01 9.22 19.59
CA PHE A 187 -2.69 10.50 18.97
C PHE A 187 -2.33 11.54 20.03
N HIS A 188 -1.12 12.08 19.92
CA HIS A 188 -0.60 13.17 20.74
C HIS A 188 -0.73 14.49 19.95
N GLN A 189 -1.70 15.31 20.34
CA GLN A 189 -1.86 16.65 19.78
C GLN A 189 -0.77 17.58 20.29
N VAL A 190 -0.17 18.35 19.39
CA VAL A 190 0.74 19.43 19.78
C VAL A 190 -0.09 20.68 20.06
N ASN A 191 -0.08 21.13 21.32
CA ASN A 191 -0.72 22.39 21.70
C ASN A 191 0.20 23.56 21.35
N TYR A 192 -0.23 24.40 20.40
CA TYR A 192 0.55 25.55 19.94
C TYR A 192 0.27 26.81 20.75
N GLY A 193 1.32 27.58 21.02
CA GLY A 193 1.20 29.00 21.38
C GLY A 193 0.99 29.88 20.13
N LEU A 194 0.46 31.09 20.31
CA LEU A 194 0.18 32.03 19.20
C LEU A 194 1.42 32.37 18.36
N SER A 195 2.62 32.32 18.94
CA SER A 195 3.90 32.58 18.25
C SER A 195 4.29 31.48 17.25
N ASP A 196 4.00 30.22 17.57
CA ASP A 196 4.37 29.07 16.74
C ASP A 196 3.50 28.97 15.49
N ILE A 197 2.25 29.44 15.60
CA ILE A 197 1.29 29.49 14.51
C ILE A 197 1.84 30.37 13.37
N VAL A 198 2.38 31.55 13.69
CA VAL A 198 2.89 32.50 12.68
C VAL A 198 4.11 31.94 11.93
N GLY A 199 5.05 31.30 12.64
CA GLY A 199 6.23 30.68 12.03
C GLY A 199 5.88 29.54 11.07
N GLN A 200 4.88 28.72 11.41
CA GLN A 200 4.44 27.60 10.58
C GLN A 200 3.71 28.03 9.30
N TYR A 201 2.92 29.11 9.34
CA TYR A 201 2.32 29.68 8.13
C TYR A 201 3.37 30.16 7.13
N LEU A 202 4.48 30.73 7.61
CA LEU A 202 5.58 31.18 6.75
C LEU A 202 6.40 30.01 6.19
N SER A 203 6.55 28.92 6.95
CA SER A 203 7.29 27.73 6.50
C SER A 203 6.52 26.90 5.46
N GLY A 204 5.22 27.10 5.29
CA GLY A 204 4.39 26.27 4.41
C GLY A 204 4.14 24.85 4.93
N GLU A 205 4.54 24.55 6.17
CA GLU A 205 4.27 23.28 6.86
C GLU A 205 3.72 23.56 8.26
N LYS A 206 2.63 22.88 8.64
CA LYS A 206 1.98 23.00 9.95
C LYS A 206 1.78 21.62 10.57
N LEU A 207 2.45 21.32 11.67
CA LEU A 207 2.32 20.03 12.35
C LEU A 207 0.96 19.97 13.09
N LYS A 208 0.23 18.85 13.04
CA LYS A 208 -1.04 18.63 13.76
C LYS A 208 -0.81 17.84 15.05
N GLY A 209 0.06 16.85 15.00
CA GLY A 209 0.32 15.94 16.10
C GLY A 209 1.10 14.72 15.67
N GLN A 210 1.39 13.86 16.64
CA GLN A 210 2.08 12.60 16.46
C GLN A 210 1.14 11.44 16.77
N LEU A 211 1.09 10.46 15.88
CA LEU A 211 0.35 9.22 16.04
C LEU A 211 1.33 8.11 16.40
N GLU A 212 1.13 7.51 17.57
CA GLU A 212 1.79 6.29 17.99
C GLU A 212 0.89 5.10 17.70
N THR A 213 1.38 4.13 16.94
CA THR A 213 0.65 2.91 16.60
C THR A 213 1.51 1.69 16.88
N GLU A 214 0.93 0.70 17.56
CA GLU A 214 1.48 -0.65 17.72
C GLU A 214 0.57 -1.65 17.00
N GLU A 215 1.14 -2.38 16.05
CA GLU A 215 0.52 -3.47 15.30
C GLU A 215 1.15 -4.80 15.72
N MET A 216 0.36 -5.87 15.78
CA MET A 216 0.84 -7.18 16.20
C MET A 216 0.14 -8.32 15.46
N LEU A 217 0.93 -9.33 15.06
CA LEU A 217 0.41 -10.64 14.69
C LEU A 217 0.30 -11.49 15.96
N LYS A 218 -0.93 -11.67 16.44
CA LYS A 218 -1.22 -12.36 17.70
C LYS A 218 -0.87 -13.85 17.62
N ALA A 219 -0.30 -14.35 18.71
CA ALA A 219 -0.03 -15.76 18.88
C ALA A 219 -1.29 -16.43 19.43
N TRP A 220 -1.64 -17.60 18.90
CA TRP A 220 -2.68 -18.42 19.48
C TRP A 220 -2.08 -19.32 20.57
N TYR A 221 -2.68 -19.29 21.76
CA TYR A 221 -2.41 -20.24 22.83
C TYR A 221 -3.63 -21.12 23.05
N ARG A 222 -3.40 -22.44 23.07
CA ARG A 222 -4.37 -23.40 23.61
C ARG A 222 -4.26 -23.29 25.14
N ARG A 223 -5.20 -22.59 25.77
CA ARG A 223 -5.38 -22.65 27.24
C ARG A 223 -5.83 -24.04 27.65
#